data_AF-A0A9N9MK22-F1
#
_entry.id   AF-A0A9N9MK22-F1
#
_cell.length_a   1.000
_cell.length_b   1.000
_cell.length_c   1.000
_cell.angle_alpha   90.00
_cell.angle_beta   90.00
_cell.angle_gamma   90.00
#
_symmetry.space_group_name_H-M   'P 1'
#
loop_
_entity.id
_entity.type
_entity.pdbx_description
1 polymer ?
#
loop_
_entity_poly.entity_id
_entity_poly.type
_entity_poly.pdbx_seq_one_letter_code
_entity_poly.pdbx_strand_id
1 'polypeptide(L)'
;MLITLLLLAIALALVRSTKIVGGTSVDVINYPYQVSMQYQGRHICGGSILTTKYVITAAHCTDKISPSQLTFLAGSSIRSRGQLVKAKTIRQHPKFNVIDYDVSVAEVAPKFVFNRQLNNVALVAKEPIQGSQGKDSCQGDSGGPLVTLKDSKLAGIVSWGFGCGRRNFPGVYTNLNNKEIRDFIRQITGI
;
A
#
# COMPACT_ATOMS: atom_id res chain seq x y z
N MET A 1 -13.68 -16.60 -46.11
CA MET A 1 -12.88 -17.16 -45.00
C MET A 1 -11.89 -16.18 -44.35
N LEU A 2 -11.69 -14.94 -44.84
CA LEU A 2 -10.80 -13.97 -44.19
C LEU A 2 -11.49 -13.03 -43.16
N ILE A 3 -12.82 -12.91 -43.19
CA ILE A 3 -13.57 -11.99 -42.29
C ILE A 3 -13.78 -12.63 -40.90
N THR A 4 -13.89 -13.95 -40.82
CA THR A 4 -14.06 -14.69 -39.55
C THR A 4 -12.78 -14.79 -38.73
N LEU A 5 -11.60 -14.76 -39.36
CA LEU A 5 -10.29 -14.73 -38.69
C LEU A 5 -9.97 -13.37 -38.06
N LEU A 6 -10.49 -12.27 -38.63
CA LEU A 6 -10.30 -10.92 -38.08
C LEU A 6 -11.13 -10.69 -36.81
N LEU A 7 -12.34 -11.25 -36.74
CA LEU A 7 -13.19 -11.20 -35.54
C LEU A 7 -12.61 -12.03 -34.38
N LEU A 8 -11.94 -13.15 -34.67
CA LEU A 8 -11.29 -13.97 -33.65
C LEU A 8 -10.03 -13.27 -33.08
N ALA A 9 -9.30 -12.51 -33.90
CA ALA A 9 -8.14 -11.73 -33.46
C ALA A 9 -8.54 -10.52 -32.57
N ILE A 10 -9.71 -9.92 -32.81
CA ILE A 10 -10.24 -8.83 -31.97
C ILE A 10 -10.71 -9.36 -30.59
N ALA A 11 -11.19 -10.60 -30.51
CA ALA A 11 -11.60 -11.22 -29.25
C ALA A 11 -10.42 -11.59 -28.32
N LEU A 12 -9.20 -11.80 -28.86
CA LEU A 12 -8.00 -12.05 -28.04
C LEU A 12 -7.39 -10.79 -27.42
N ALA A 13 -7.74 -9.59 -27.90
CA ALA A 13 -7.12 -8.34 -27.47
C ALA A 13 -7.77 -7.65 -26.25
N LEU A 14 -8.75 -8.29 -25.58
CA LEU A 14 -9.46 -7.72 -24.42
C LEU A 14 -9.42 -8.61 -23.17
N VAL A 15 -8.37 -9.42 -22.98
CA VAL A 15 -8.07 -9.89 -21.62
C VAL A 15 -7.53 -8.70 -20.84
N ARG A 16 -8.44 -7.87 -20.32
CA ARG A 16 -8.11 -6.93 -19.25
C ARG A 16 -7.55 -7.78 -18.12
N SER A 17 -6.24 -7.71 -17.88
CA SER A 17 -5.66 -8.19 -16.62
C SER A 17 -6.49 -7.57 -15.50
N THR A 18 -7.34 -8.39 -14.87
CA THR A 18 -8.19 -7.93 -13.79
C THR A 18 -7.26 -7.61 -12.63
N LYS A 19 -6.92 -6.33 -12.48
CA LYS A 19 -6.07 -5.82 -11.38
C LYS A 19 -6.65 -6.13 -9.99
N ILE A 20 -7.92 -6.50 -9.92
CA ILE A 20 -8.66 -6.79 -8.71
C ILE A 20 -9.04 -8.28 -8.72
N VAL A 21 -8.55 -9.04 -7.74
CA VAL A 21 -8.84 -10.48 -7.59
C VAL A 21 -9.81 -10.66 -6.43
N GLY A 22 -11.05 -11.08 -6.71
CA GLY A 22 -12.07 -11.33 -5.68
C GLY A 22 -12.64 -10.07 -5.00
N GLY A 23 -12.32 -8.87 -5.50
CA GLY A 23 -12.80 -7.58 -4.99
C GLY A 23 -13.50 -6.73 -6.04
N THR A 24 -13.83 -5.49 -5.67
CA THR A 24 -14.45 -4.48 -6.55
C THR A 24 -13.64 -3.19 -6.56
N SER A 25 -13.79 -2.37 -7.60
CA SER A 25 -13.19 -1.02 -7.62
C SER A 25 -13.79 -0.15 -6.53
N VAL A 26 -12.98 0.74 -5.95
CA VAL A 26 -13.38 1.66 -4.87
C VAL A 26 -12.95 3.11 -5.19
N ASP A 27 -13.62 4.07 -4.56
CA ASP A 27 -13.27 5.49 -4.60
C ASP A 27 -12.31 5.84 -3.44
N VAL A 28 -11.29 6.66 -3.73
CA VAL A 28 -10.29 7.13 -2.76
C VAL A 28 -10.92 7.88 -1.59
N ILE A 29 -12.09 8.49 -1.77
CA ILE A 29 -12.81 9.17 -0.68
C ILE A 29 -13.14 8.22 0.49
N ASN A 30 -13.30 6.92 0.20
CA ASN A 30 -13.57 5.90 1.22
C ASN A 30 -12.28 5.38 1.87
N TYR A 31 -11.12 5.64 1.26
CA TYR A 31 -9.80 5.19 1.71
C TYR A 31 -8.78 6.34 1.55
N PRO A 32 -9.00 7.50 2.21
CA PRO A 32 -8.30 8.75 1.90
C PRO A 32 -6.83 8.76 2.32
N TYR A 33 -6.39 7.70 3.02
CA TYR A 33 -5.03 7.46 3.46
C TYR A 33 -4.20 6.64 2.47
N GLN A 34 -4.80 6.14 1.39
CA GLN A 34 -4.10 5.34 0.39
C GLN A 34 -3.06 6.20 -0.34
N VAL A 35 -1.83 5.69 -0.39
CA VAL A 35 -0.72 6.32 -1.11
C VAL A 35 -0.25 5.42 -2.26
N SER A 36 0.08 6.03 -3.39
CA SER A 36 0.91 5.44 -4.42
C SER A 36 2.36 5.90 -4.19
N MET A 37 3.23 4.99 -3.76
CA MET A 37 4.67 5.23 -3.69
C MET A 37 5.30 5.02 -5.06
N GLN A 38 6.05 6.02 -5.52
CA GLN A 38 6.67 6.04 -6.84
C GLN A 38 8.18 6.15 -6.74
N TYR A 39 8.87 5.31 -7.49
CA TYR A 39 10.31 5.41 -7.73
C TYR A 39 10.53 6.02 -9.10
N GLN A 40 11.23 7.16 -9.14
CA GLN A 40 11.50 7.90 -10.39
C GLN A 40 10.21 8.14 -11.22
N GLY A 41 9.10 8.48 -10.55
CA GLY A 41 7.80 8.77 -11.17
C GLY A 41 6.99 7.55 -11.58
N ARG A 42 7.48 6.32 -11.36
CA ARG A 42 6.75 5.09 -11.63
C ARG A 42 6.29 4.47 -10.32
N HIS A 43 5.00 4.14 -10.22
CA HIS A 43 4.50 3.44 -9.04
C HIS A 43 5.19 2.09 -8.88
N ILE A 44 5.64 1.83 -7.66
CA ILE A 44 6.25 0.57 -7.25
C ILE A 44 5.50 -0.12 -6.12
N CYS A 45 4.94 0.66 -5.18
CA CYS A 45 4.27 0.13 -3.98
C CYS A 45 3.15 1.06 -3.51
N GLY A 46 2.31 0.55 -2.61
CA GLY A 46 1.40 1.31 -1.79
C GLY A 46 2.06 1.95 -0.57
N GLY A 47 1.23 2.65 0.21
CA GLY A 47 1.58 3.23 1.50
C GLY A 47 0.32 3.73 2.20
N SER A 48 0.47 4.09 3.47
CA SER A 48 -0.61 4.67 4.28
C SER A 48 -0.17 5.96 4.95
N ILE A 49 -1.00 6.99 4.90
CA ILE A 49 -0.74 8.27 5.58
C ILE A 49 -1.02 8.12 7.09
N LEU A 50 0.01 8.27 7.92
CA LEU A 50 -0.13 8.30 9.38
C LEU A 50 -0.43 9.71 9.90
N THR A 51 0.22 10.71 9.32
CA THR A 51 0.05 12.14 9.63
C THR A 51 0.30 12.97 8.38
N THR A 52 0.16 14.30 8.45
CA THR A 52 0.53 15.18 7.33
C THR A 52 1.99 15.05 6.90
N LYS A 53 2.87 14.46 7.74
CA LYS A 53 4.31 14.36 7.49
C LYS A 53 4.81 12.93 7.28
N TYR A 54 4.02 11.91 7.64
CA TYR A 54 4.53 10.54 7.72
C TYR A 54 3.68 9.58 6.89
N VAL A 55 4.35 8.83 6.02
CA VAL A 55 3.81 7.68 5.29
C VAL A 55 4.47 6.42 5.83
N ILE A 56 3.68 5.39 6.08
CA ILE A 56 4.17 4.05 6.42
C ILE A 56 3.98 3.11 5.22
N THR A 57 4.95 2.24 4.99
CA THR A 57 4.98 1.26 3.90
C THR A 57 5.84 0.05 4.29
N ALA A 58 6.02 -0.90 3.39
CA ALA A 58 6.89 -2.06 3.60
C ALA A 58 8.36 -1.65 3.45
N ALA A 59 9.26 -2.27 4.23
CA ALA A 59 10.69 -1.99 4.15
C ALA A 59 11.28 -2.43 2.82
N HIS A 60 10.89 -3.59 2.29
CA HIS A 60 11.36 -4.08 0.99
C HIS A 60 11.02 -3.12 -0.16
N CYS A 61 9.95 -2.33 -0.04
CA CYS A 61 9.60 -1.32 -1.04
C CYS A 61 10.57 -0.13 -1.06
N THR A 62 11.33 0.07 0.01
CA THR A 62 12.27 1.19 0.19
C THR A 62 13.73 0.74 0.27
N ASP A 63 13.99 -0.57 0.24
CA ASP A 63 15.34 -1.12 0.38
C ASP A 63 16.28 -0.63 -0.72
N LYS A 64 17.44 -0.11 -0.31
CA LYS A 64 18.46 0.48 -1.18
C LYS A 64 17.99 1.67 -2.03
N ILE A 65 16.84 2.27 -1.72
CA ILE A 65 16.34 3.47 -2.40
C ILE A 65 16.65 4.71 -1.56
N SER A 66 17.22 5.74 -2.19
CA SER A 66 17.45 7.03 -1.52
C SER A 66 16.17 7.89 -1.48
N PRO A 67 15.98 8.75 -0.46
CA PRO A 67 14.81 9.63 -0.37
C PRO A 67 14.56 10.50 -1.61
N SER A 68 15.62 10.98 -2.26
CA SER A 68 15.51 11.83 -3.46
C SER A 68 14.88 11.13 -4.66
N GLN A 69 14.87 9.79 -4.68
CA GLN A 69 14.29 8.97 -5.74
C GLN A 69 12.82 8.61 -5.51
N LEU A 70 12.29 8.85 -4.29
CA LEU A 70 10.92 8.51 -3.93
C LEU A 70 9.99 9.70 -3.87
N THR A 71 8.81 9.50 -4.44
CA THR A 71 7.66 10.39 -4.29
C THR A 71 6.43 9.61 -3.83
N PHE A 72 5.51 10.32 -3.19
CA PHE A 72 4.24 9.79 -2.70
C PHE A 72 3.10 10.60 -3.31
N LEU A 73 2.22 9.91 -4.04
CA LEU A 73 1.03 10.49 -4.65
C LEU A 73 -0.22 10.02 -3.90
N ALA A 74 -1.07 10.95 -3.47
CA ALA A 74 -2.28 10.65 -2.71
C ALA A 74 -3.47 11.57 -3.06
N GLY A 75 -4.68 11.19 -2.64
CA GLY A 75 -5.89 11.99 -2.82
C GLY A 75 -6.62 11.78 -4.16
N SER A 76 -6.43 10.64 -4.82
CA SER A 76 -7.05 10.31 -6.11
C SER A 76 -7.11 8.80 -6.33
N SER A 77 -8.20 8.30 -6.93
CA SER A 77 -8.29 6.91 -7.43
C SER A 77 -7.44 6.67 -8.69
N ILE A 78 -6.86 7.73 -9.26
CA ILE A 78 -6.05 7.71 -10.48
C ILE A 78 -4.58 7.96 -10.12
N ARG A 79 -3.69 7.02 -10.46
CA ARG A 79 -2.25 7.00 -10.14
C ARG A 79 -1.39 8.10 -10.81
N SER A 80 -2.02 9.02 -11.55
CA SER A 80 -1.39 10.18 -12.20
C SER A 80 -1.97 11.53 -11.72
N ARG A 81 -2.90 11.51 -10.75
CA ARG A 81 -3.55 12.70 -10.20
C ARG A 81 -3.45 12.70 -8.68
N GLY A 82 -3.58 13.88 -8.08
CA GLY A 82 -3.54 14.05 -6.63
C GLY A 82 -2.36 14.89 -6.17
N GLN A 83 -2.12 14.87 -4.86
CA GLN A 83 -1.04 15.61 -4.23
C GLN A 83 0.24 14.77 -4.26
N LEU A 84 1.27 15.25 -4.97
CA LEU A 84 2.57 14.62 -5.06
C LEU A 84 3.55 15.30 -4.10
N VAL A 85 4.14 14.53 -3.19
CA VAL A 85 5.17 14.99 -2.24
C VAL A 85 6.44 14.15 -2.36
N LYS A 86 7.59 14.70 -2.00
CA LYS A 86 8.87 13.98 -2.03
C LYS A 86 9.16 13.36 -0.67
N ALA A 87 9.88 12.24 -0.67
CA ALA A 87 10.46 11.72 0.56
C ALA A 87 11.60 12.66 1.01
N LYS A 88 11.57 13.04 2.28
CA LYS A 88 12.65 13.78 2.95
C LYS A 88 13.58 12.81 3.66
N THR A 89 13.03 11.86 4.42
CA THR A 89 13.79 10.78 5.05
C THR A 89 13.06 9.46 4.89
N ILE A 90 13.81 8.37 4.92
CA ILE A 90 13.30 6.99 4.93
C ILE A 90 13.97 6.30 6.11
N ARG A 91 13.18 5.66 6.97
CA ARG A 91 13.67 4.90 8.11
C ARG A 91 13.03 3.53 8.07
N GLN A 92 13.84 2.50 7.91
CA GLN A 92 13.42 1.10 7.98
C GLN A 92 13.56 0.58 9.40
N HIS A 93 12.77 -0.43 9.75
CA HIS A 93 12.97 -1.12 11.00
C HIS A 93 14.38 -1.74 11.05
N PRO A 94 15.16 -1.54 12.14
CA PRO A 94 16.56 -1.98 12.19
C PRO A 94 16.72 -3.51 12.16
N LYS A 95 15.65 -4.26 12.48
CA LYS A 95 15.61 -5.73 12.41
C LYS A 95 15.02 -6.27 11.10
N PHE A 96 14.76 -5.41 10.13
CA PHE A 96 14.18 -5.82 8.85
C PHE A 96 14.98 -6.95 8.20
N ASN A 97 14.27 -8.00 7.83
CA ASN A 97 14.69 -8.98 6.86
C ASN A 97 13.51 -9.31 5.94
N VAL A 98 13.74 -10.04 4.86
CA VAL A 98 12.71 -10.29 3.83
C VAL A 98 11.45 -10.98 4.39
N ILE A 99 11.54 -11.64 5.55
CA ILE A 99 10.45 -12.39 6.18
C ILE A 99 9.83 -11.61 7.36
N ASP A 100 10.61 -10.83 8.11
CA ASP A 100 10.18 -10.20 9.36
C ASP A 100 10.56 -8.72 9.46
N TYR A 101 9.80 -7.97 10.25
CA TYR A 101 9.94 -6.51 10.43
C TYR A 101 9.94 -5.72 9.11
N ASP A 102 9.14 -6.17 8.13
CA ASP A 102 8.99 -5.52 6.83
C ASP A 102 8.14 -4.24 6.94
N VAL A 103 8.71 -3.21 7.56
CA VAL A 103 8.08 -1.90 7.79
C VAL A 103 9.10 -0.76 7.69
N SER A 104 8.67 0.30 7.02
CA SER A 104 9.42 1.53 6.82
C SER A 104 8.51 2.74 7.00
N VAL A 105 9.05 3.80 7.58
CA VAL A 105 8.38 5.10 7.73
C VAL A 105 9.17 6.15 6.96
N ALA A 106 8.48 6.84 6.06
CA ALA A 106 9.02 7.97 5.33
C ALA A 106 8.47 9.29 5.88
N GLU A 107 9.35 10.24 6.16
CA GLU A 107 8.98 11.64 6.37
C GLU A 107 8.90 12.33 5.01
N VAL A 108 7.85 13.11 4.75
CA VAL A 108 7.67 13.81 3.47
C VAL A 108 7.89 15.32 3.59
N ALA A 109 8.36 15.93 2.50
CA ALA A 109 8.43 17.38 2.33
C ALA A 109 8.10 17.76 0.87
N PRO A 110 7.18 18.71 0.62
CA PRO A 110 6.33 19.39 1.61
C PRO A 110 5.36 18.44 2.33
N LYS A 111 4.75 18.91 3.43
CA LYS A 111 3.72 18.15 4.15
C LYS A 111 2.45 18.04 3.31
N PHE A 112 1.68 16.98 3.52
CA PHE A 112 0.36 16.86 2.93
C PHE A 112 -0.59 17.94 3.46
N VAL A 113 -1.43 18.46 2.57
CA VAL A 113 -2.61 19.27 2.88
C VAL A 113 -3.83 18.36 2.85
N PHE A 114 -4.44 18.12 4.01
CA PHE A 114 -5.58 17.22 4.16
C PHE A 114 -6.87 17.85 3.63
N ASN A 115 -7.74 16.99 3.11
CA ASN A 115 -9.07 17.31 2.62
C ASN A 115 -9.95 16.04 2.63
N ARG A 116 -11.13 16.09 2.00
CA ARG A 116 -12.07 14.96 1.99
C ARG A 116 -11.52 13.69 1.29
N GLN A 117 -10.66 13.85 0.30
CA GLN A 117 -10.08 12.75 -0.49
C GLN A 117 -8.69 12.32 0.02
N LEU A 118 -8.06 13.13 0.87
CA LEU A 118 -6.72 12.89 1.41
C LEU A 118 -6.69 13.17 2.90
N ASN A 119 -6.56 12.13 3.70
CA ASN A 119 -6.51 12.22 5.16
C ASN A 119 -5.73 11.04 5.74
N ASN A 120 -5.44 11.05 7.03
CA ASN A 120 -4.70 9.96 7.68
C ASN A 120 -5.56 8.76 8.07
N VAL A 121 -4.90 7.66 8.42
CA VAL A 121 -5.48 6.49 9.09
C VAL A 121 -4.90 6.35 10.49
N ALA A 122 -5.76 6.03 11.46
CA ALA A 122 -5.32 5.71 12.82
C ALA A 122 -4.84 4.26 12.91
N LEU A 123 -3.81 4.00 13.71
CA LEU A 123 -3.34 2.64 13.94
C LEU A 123 -4.30 1.86 14.87
N VAL A 124 -4.41 0.53 14.70
CA VAL A 124 -5.24 -0.31 15.59
C VAL A 124 -4.80 -0.22 17.06
N ALA A 125 -5.75 -0.30 17.99
CA ALA A 125 -5.47 -0.44 19.42
C ALA A 125 -5.68 -1.92 19.79
N LYS A 126 -4.62 -2.74 19.73
CA LYS A 126 -4.63 -4.14 20.19
C LYS A 126 -5.79 -5.05 19.73
N GLU A 127 -6.20 -4.96 18.47
CA GLU A 127 -7.23 -5.86 17.91
C GLU A 127 -6.62 -7.03 17.13
N PRO A 128 -7.18 -8.26 17.21
CA PRO A 128 -6.79 -9.38 16.36
C PRO A 128 -7.21 -9.13 14.91
N ILE A 129 -6.31 -9.41 13.98
CA ILE A 129 -6.52 -9.23 12.54
C ILE A 129 -6.81 -10.59 11.94
N GLN A 130 -8.00 -10.78 11.36
CA GLN A 130 -8.38 -12.04 10.73
C GLN A 130 -8.55 -11.85 9.22
N GLY A 131 -7.76 -12.59 8.44
CA GLY A 131 -7.89 -12.65 6.99
C GLY A 131 -9.20 -13.33 6.58
N SER A 132 -9.74 -12.95 5.41
CA SER A 132 -10.90 -13.61 4.82
C SER A 132 -10.45 -14.65 3.80
N GLN A 133 -11.01 -15.87 3.85
CA GLN A 133 -10.70 -16.90 2.87
C GLN A 133 -11.07 -16.46 1.45
N GLY A 134 -10.20 -16.73 0.48
CA GLY A 134 -10.42 -16.41 -0.94
C GLY A 134 -10.26 -14.94 -1.32
N LYS A 135 -9.83 -14.08 -0.39
CA LYS A 135 -9.47 -12.68 -0.65
C LYS A 135 -8.02 -12.45 -0.28
N ASP A 136 -7.30 -11.74 -1.13
CA ASP A 136 -5.89 -11.44 -0.89
C ASP A 136 -5.48 -10.15 -1.61
N SER A 137 -4.45 -9.50 -1.10
CA SER A 137 -3.75 -8.44 -1.82
C SER A 137 -3.06 -9.02 -3.06
N CYS A 138 -2.82 -8.18 -4.06
CA CYS A 138 -2.21 -8.63 -5.30
C CYS A 138 -1.07 -7.69 -5.75
N GLN A 139 -0.55 -7.95 -6.95
CA GLN A 139 0.60 -7.25 -7.49
C GLN A 139 0.36 -5.74 -7.55
N GLY A 140 1.25 -4.98 -6.91
CA GLY A 140 1.17 -3.51 -6.80
C GLY A 140 0.52 -3.00 -5.52
N ASP A 141 0.03 -3.88 -4.64
CA ASP A 141 -0.51 -3.49 -3.33
C ASP A 141 0.54 -3.53 -2.21
N SER A 142 1.72 -4.12 -2.46
CA SER A 142 2.84 -4.19 -1.50
C SER A 142 3.11 -2.83 -0.85
N GLY A 143 3.24 -2.79 0.47
CA GLY A 143 3.36 -1.57 1.26
C GLY A 143 2.04 -0.85 1.56
N GLY A 144 0.93 -1.28 0.94
CA GLY A 144 -0.40 -0.74 1.16
C GLY A 144 -1.06 -1.15 2.48
N PRO A 145 -2.21 -0.54 2.81
CA PRO A 145 -2.92 -0.77 4.06
C PRO A 145 -3.69 -2.10 4.10
N LEU A 146 -3.62 -2.77 5.25
CA LEU A 146 -4.66 -3.69 5.73
C LEU A 146 -5.39 -3.03 6.90
N VAL A 147 -6.71 -2.85 6.77
CA VAL A 147 -7.54 -2.16 7.79
C VAL A 147 -8.61 -3.04 8.41
N THR A 148 -9.00 -2.71 9.64
CA THR A 148 -10.14 -3.33 10.33
C THR A 148 -11.47 -2.95 9.68
N LEU A 149 -12.41 -3.88 9.66
CA LEU A 149 -13.74 -3.65 9.07
C LEU A 149 -14.64 -2.76 9.94
N LYS A 150 -14.45 -2.77 11.27
CA LYS A 150 -15.34 -2.11 12.23
C LYS A 150 -15.09 -0.61 12.35
N ASP A 151 -13.82 -0.21 12.30
CA ASP A 151 -13.39 1.15 12.63
C ASP A 151 -12.30 1.71 11.70
N SER A 152 -12.01 1.03 10.58
CA SER A 152 -11.08 1.47 9.53
C SER A 152 -9.69 1.85 10.05
N LYS A 153 -9.22 1.14 11.09
CA LYS A 153 -7.89 1.34 11.65
C LYS A 153 -6.85 0.51 10.92
N LEU A 154 -5.66 1.08 10.73
CA LEU A 154 -4.53 0.42 10.09
C LEU A 154 -3.98 -0.68 11.00
N ALA A 155 -4.14 -1.91 10.54
CA ALA A 155 -3.84 -3.12 11.28
C ALA A 155 -2.58 -3.81 10.75
N GLY A 156 -2.37 -3.75 9.44
CA GLY A 156 -1.19 -4.33 8.80
C GLY A 156 -0.72 -3.57 7.58
N ILE A 157 0.44 -3.98 7.08
CA ILE A 157 1.03 -3.53 5.83
C ILE A 157 1.17 -4.74 4.92
N VAL A 158 0.70 -4.63 3.68
CA VAL A 158 0.88 -5.68 2.66
C VAL A 158 2.38 -5.92 2.45
N SER A 159 2.84 -7.16 2.61
CA SER A 159 4.26 -7.51 2.44
C SER A 159 4.45 -8.32 1.16
N TRP A 160 4.18 -9.63 1.21
CA TRP A 160 4.35 -10.55 0.07
C TRP A 160 3.30 -11.66 0.06
N GLY A 161 3.28 -12.48 -0.99
CA GLY A 161 2.41 -13.66 -1.09
C GLY A 161 2.81 -14.55 -2.28
N PHE A 162 2.46 -15.83 -2.23
CA PHE A 162 2.74 -16.77 -3.33
C PHE A 162 1.63 -16.72 -4.38
N GLY A 163 1.64 -15.66 -5.20
CA GLY A 163 0.54 -15.35 -6.11
C GLY A 163 -0.64 -14.72 -5.37
N CYS A 164 -1.68 -14.32 -6.10
CA CYS A 164 -2.82 -13.63 -5.52
C CYS A 164 -3.98 -14.59 -5.25
N GLY A 165 -4.49 -14.64 -4.02
CA GLY A 165 -5.77 -15.29 -3.69
C GLY A 165 -5.76 -16.82 -3.83
N ARG A 166 -4.58 -17.45 -3.70
CA ARG A 166 -4.45 -18.91 -3.82
C ARG A 166 -4.97 -19.61 -2.57
N ARG A 167 -5.79 -20.64 -2.77
CA ARG A 167 -6.22 -21.53 -1.69
C ARG A 167 -4.97 -22.14 -1.03
N ASN A 168 -4.87 -22.00 0.30
CA ASN A 168 -3.75 -22.44 1.16
C ASN A 168 -2.45 -21.62 1.09
N PHE A 169 -2.38 -20.55 0.31
CA PHE A 169 -1.25 -19.62 0.28
C PHE A 169 -1.76 -18.19 0.55
N PRO A 170 -1.97 -17.82 1.83
CA PRO A 170 -2.45 -16.49 2.16
C PRO A 170 -1.37 -15.43 1.90
N GLY A 171 -1.79 -14.20 1.64
CA GLY A 171 -0.91 -13.04 1.71
C GLY A 171 -0.33 -12.87 3.11
N VAL A 172 0.88 -12.34 3.14
CA VAL A 172 1.65 -12.03 4.34
C VAL A 172 1.63 -10.53 4.56
N TYR A 173 1.36 -10.14 5.80
CA TYR A 173 1.19 -8.75 6.20
C TYR A 173 2.01 -8.49 7.46
N THR A 174 2.69 -7.35 7.51
CA THR A 174 3.39 -6.91 8.72
C THR A 174 2.36 -6.52 9.78
N ASN A 175 2.36 -7.20 10.92
CA ASN A 175 1.41 -6.96 12.01
C ASN A 175 1.75 -5.67 12.78
N LEU A 176 0.97 -4.61 12.56
CA LEU A 176 1.20 -3.35 13.27
C LEU A 176 0.80 -3.41 14.74
N ASN A 177 0.17 -4.47 15.25
CA ASN A 177 -0.07 -4.61 16.68
C ASN A 177 1.16 -5.13 17.46
N ASN A 178 2.23 -5.52 16.78
CA ASN A 178 3.47 -5.93 17.41
C ASN A 178 4.10 -4.75 18.20
N LYS A 179 4.53 -5.01 19.44
CA LYS A 179 5.07 -3.98 20.34
C LYS A 179 6.33 -3.31 19.78
N GLU A 180 7.27 -4.08 19.25
CA GLU A 180 8.52 -3.52 18.72
C GLU A 180 8.27 -2.63 17.50
N ILE A 181 7.39 -3.07 16.59
CA ILE A 181 6.96 -2.27 15.44
C ILE A 181 6.26 -0.99 15.91
N ARG A 182 5.44 -1.06 16.95
CA ARG A 182 4.80 0.13 17.55
C ARG A 182 5.79 1.10 18.15
N ASP A 183 6.77 0.60 18.88
CA ASP A 183 7.81 1.42 19.51
C ASP A 183 8.65 2.10 18.43
N PHE A 184 9.00 1.39 17.36
CA PHE A 184 9.67 1.95 16.18
C PHE A 184 8.88 3.09 15.53
N ILE A 185 7.57 2.89 15.27
CA ILE A 185 6.72 3.94 14.67
C ILE A 185 6.64 5.15 15.61
N ARG A 186 6.45 4.92 16.92
CA ARG A 186 6.37 5.97 17.94
C ARG A 186 7.65 6.79 18.01
N GLN A 187 8.80 6.13 17.98
CA GLN A 187 10.12 6.80 18.04
C GLN A 187 10.33 7.78 16.88
N ILE A 188 9.78 7.48 15.70
CA ILE A 188 9.95 8.30 14.49
C ILE A 188 8.88 9.40 14.41
N THR A 189 7.64 9.06 14.74
CA THR A 189 6.47 9.88 14.41
C THR A 189 5.82 10.56 15.60
N GLY A 190 6.08 10.08 16.82
CA GLY A 190 5.49 10.55 18.06
C GLY A 190 4.07 10.04 18.37
N ILE A 191 3.47 9.21 17.51
CA ILE A 191 2.10 8.67 17.71
C ILE A 191 2.11 7.27 18.35
#